data_AF-A0A8I0LDB6-F1
#
_entry.id   AF-A0A8I0LDB6-F1
#
_cell.length_a   1.000
_cell.length_b   1.000
_cell.length_c   1.000
_cell.angle_alpha   90.00
_cell.angle_beta   90.00
_cell.angle_gamma   90.00
#
_symmetry.space_group_name_H-M   'P 1'
#
loop_
_entity.id
_entity.type
_entity.pdbx_description
1 polymer ?
#
loop_
_entity_poly.entity_id
_entity_poly.type
_entity_poly.pdbx_seq_one_letter_code
_entity_poly.pdbx_strand_id
1 'polypeptide(L)' 'VLVTIAEEEGYFEDEGIEIEPVEATQNMDAMALLAAGKVDVVSNAGTSNPLQQIAQGVDLTIFGGHMVEGCMPVVA' A
#
# COMPACT_ATOMS: atom_id res chain seq x y z
N VAL A 1 5.16 2.33 8.87
CA VAL A 1 6.32 3.19 9.23
C VAL A 1 6.19 4.55 8.57
N LEU A 2 6.37 4.71 7.25
CA LEU A 2 6.28 6.04 6.63
C LEU A 2 4.90 6.71 6.76
N VAL A 3 3.82 5.95 6.64
CA VAL A 3 2.45 6.47 6.85
C VAL A 3 2.28 7.00 8.27
N THR A 4 2.72 6.23 9.26
CA THR A 4 2.68 6.62 10.69
C THR A 4 3.50 7.88 10.95
N ILE A 5 4.70 8.00 10.37
CA ILE A 5 5.53 9.20 10.52
C ILE A 5 4.85 10.42 9.87
N ALA A 6 4.26 10.25 8.69
CA ALA A 6 3.58 11.35 8.00
C ALA A 6 2.33 11.83 8.77
N GLU A 7 1.66 10.94 9.48
CA GLU A 7 0.56 11.26 10.39
C GLU A 7 1.07 12.01 11.63
N GLU A 8 2.14 11.53 12.27
CA GLU A 8 2.73 12.18 13.45
C GLU A 8 3.30 13.59 13.15
N GLU A 9 3.86 13.79 11.95
CA GLU A 9 4.41 15.08 11.50
C GLU A 9 3.33 16.03 10.93
N GLY A 10 2.07 15.58 10.82
CA GLY A 10 0.96 16.42 10.36
C GLY A 10 0.87 16.64 8.84
N TYR A 11 1.65 15.91 8.03
CA TYR A 11 1.69 16.12 6.58
C TYR A 11 0.36 15.84 5.88
N PHE A 12 -0.44 14.91 6.38
CA PHE A 12 -1.77 14.66 5.81
C PHE A 12 -2.74 15.80 6.11
N GLU A 13 -2.68 16.39 7.32
CA GLU A 13 -3.52 17.54 7.69
C GLU A 13 -3.18 18.77 6.83
N ASP A 14 -1.89 19.03 6.61
CA ASP A 14 -1.40 20.14 5.77
C ASP A 14 -1.93 20.03 4.32
N GLU A 15 -2.07 18.81 3.80
CA GLU A 15 -2.62 18.52 2.47
C GLU A 15 -4.15 18.35 2.47
N GLY A 16 -4.81 18.50 3.62
CA GLY A 16 -6.27 18.34 3.76
C GLY A 16 -6.76 16.90 3.54
N ILE A 17 -5.93 15.91 3.86
CA ILE A 17 -6.21 14.48 3.73
C ILE A 17 -6.50 13.89 5.11
N GLU A 18 -7.59 13.14 5.22
CA GLU A 18 -7.92 12.34 6.40
C GLU A 18 -7.56 10.88 6.16
N ILE A 19 -6.89 10.24 7.12
CA ILE A 19 -6.47 8.85 7.05
C ILE A 19 -7.24 8.03 8.08
N GLU A 20 -7.96 7.01 7.63
CA GLU A 20 -8.58 6.00 8.48
C GLU A 20 -7.78 4.68 8.40
N PRO A 21 -6.94 4.35 9.40
CA PRO A 21 -6.12 3.17 9.34
C PRO A 21 -6.96 1.89 9.53
N VAL A 22 -6.91 1.00 8.54
CA VAL A 22 -7.45 -0.35 8.63
C VAL A 22 -6.29 -1.35 8.65
N GLU A 23 -6.12 -2.04 9.78
CA GLU A 23 -5.05 -3.03 9.90
C GLU A 23 -5.37 -4.32 9.13
N ALA A 24 -4.40 -4.75 8.34
CA ALA A 24 -4.39 -6.07 7.71
C ALA A 24 -3.22 -6.89 8.26
N THR A 25 -3.51 -8.09 8.75
CA THR A 25 -2.51 -8.96 9.39
C THR A 25 -1.57 -9.62 8.36
N GLN A 26 -2.02 -9.77 7.12
CA GLN A 26 -1.24 -10.36 6.02
C GLN A 26 -1.48 -9.62 4.70
N ASN A 27 -0.53 -9.74 3.76
CA ASN A 27 -0.66 -9.16 2.42
C ASN A 27 -1.89 -9.66 1.66
N MET A 28 -2.26 -10.92 1.83
CA MET A 28 -3.43 -11.49 1.16
C MET A 28 -4.73 -10.86 1.67
N ASP A 29 -4.79 -10.58 2.98
CA ASP A 29 -5.92 -9.88 3.60
C ASP A 29 -6.00 -8.43 3.11
N ALA A 30 -4.86 -7.74 3.02
CA ALA A 30 -4.80 -6.36 2.54
C ALA A 30 -5.32 -6.22 1.10
N MET A 31 -4.92 -7.15 0.22
CA MET A 31 -5.39 -7.17 -1.17
C MET A 31 -6.87 -7.54 -1.26
N ALA A 32 -7.37 -8.44 -0.41
CA ALA A 32 -8.79 -8.76 -0.34
C ALA A 32 -9.64 -7.56 0.14
N LEU A 33 -9.13 -6.78 1.10
CA LEU A 33 -9.78 -5.54 1.54
C LEU A 33 -9.85 -4.50 0.42
N LEU A 34 -8.77 -4.33 -0.34
CA LEU A 34 -8.72 -3.43 -1.49
C LEU A 34 -9.70 -3.87 -2.59
N ALA A 35 -9.69 -5.16 -2.95
CA ALA A 35 -10.59 -5.71 -3.95
C ALA A 35 -12.07 -5.64 -3.51
N ALA A 36 -12.35 -5.71 -2.21
CA ALA A 36 -13.70 -5.56 -1.65
C ALA A 36 -14.13 -4.09 -1.52
N GLY A 37 -13.27 -3.12 -1.85
CA GLY A 37 -13.54 -1.68 -1.68
C GLY A 37 -13.67 -1.26 -0.22
N LYS A 38 -13.08 -2.01 0.71
CA LYS A 38 -13.06 -1.66 2.14
C LYS A 38 -11.95 -0.69 2.50
N VAL A 39 -10.94 -0.58 1.65
CA VAL A 39 -9.83 0.38 1.73
C VAL A 39 -9.53 0.88 0.33
N ASP A 40 -9.10 2.12 0.20
CA ASP A 40 -8.76 2.72 -1.10
C ASP A 40 -7.26 2.56 -1.44
N VAL A 41 -6.41 2.49 -0.41
CA VAL A 41 -4.96 2.42 -0.55
C VAL A 41 -4.41 1.34 0.38
N VAL A 42 -3.50 0.52 -0.16
CA VAL A 42 -2.72 -0.42 0.64
C VAL A 42 -1.26 0.01 0.64
N SER A 43 -0.70 0.13 1.85
CA SER A 43 0.72 0.37 2.06
C SER A 43 1.42 -0.90 2.54
N ASN A 44 2.75 -0.96 2.41
CA ASN A 44 3.59 -2.06 2.87
C ASN A 44 3.30 -3.46 2.26
N ALA A 45 2.65 -3.56 1.10
CA ALA A 45 2.29 -4.84 0.48
C ALA A 45 3.42 -5.56 -0.31
N GLY A 46 4.63 -4.98 -0.35
CA GLY A 46 5.73 -5.42 -1.22
C GLY A 46 5.39 -5.29 -2.72
N THR A 47 6.37 -5.39 -3.61
CA THR A 47 6.15 -5.18 -5.05
C THR A 47 5.67 -6.45 -5.77
N SER A 48 6.17 -7.63 -5.37
CA SER A 48 5.95 -8.88 -6.11
C SER A 48 4.51 -9.39 -6.10
N ASN A 49 3.77 -9.24 -5.00
CA ASN A 49 2.39 -9.70 -4.90
C ASN A 49 1.43 -8.83 -5.74
N PRO A 50 1.46 -7.48 -5.62
CA PRO A 50 0.68 -6.61 -6.49
C PRO A 50 0.95 -6.84 -7.98
N LEU A 51 2.22 -7.02 -8.39
CA LEU A 51 2.55 -7.32 -9.79
C LEU A 51 1.96 -8.63 -10.29
N GLN A 52 1.97 -9.68 -9.46
CA GLN A 52 1.30 -10.95 -9.80
C GLN A 52 -0.21 -10.79 -9.96
N GLN A 53 -0.86 -9.97 -9.13
CA GLN A 53 -2.29 -9.71 -9.24
C GLN A 53 -2.64 -8.89 -10.48
N ILE A 54 -1.84 -7.87 -10.82
CA ILE A 54 -1.96 -7.12 -12.07
C ILE A 54 -1.84 -8.06 -13.26
N ALA A 55 -0.87 -8.98 -13.25
CA ALA A 55 -0.69 -9.97 -14.31
C ALA A 55 -1.87 -10.96 -14.42
N GLN A 56 -2.61 -11.19 -13.33
CA GLN A 56 -3.84 -11.99 -13.31
C GLN A 56 -5.09 -11.20 -13.74
N GLY A 57 -4.94 -9.92 -14.10
CA GLY A 57 -6.03 -9.06 -14.55
C GLY A 57 -6.80 -8.36 -13.42
N VAL A 58 -6.26 -8.37 -12.19
CA VAL A 58 -6.81 -7.54 -11.11
C VAL A 58 -6.48 -6.08 -11.41
N ASP A 59 -7.50 -5.23 -11.38
CA ASP A 59 -7.35 -3.78 -11.62
C ASP A 59 -6.72 -3.11 -10.41
N LEU A 60 -5.38 -3.04 -10.41
CA LEU A 60 -4.57 -2.44 -9.36
C LEU A 60 -3.57 -1.47 -9.99
N THR A 61 -3.36 -0.33 -9.33
CA THR A 61 -2.34 0.65 -9.73
C THR A 61 -1.33 0.82 -8.62
N ILE A 62 -0.06 0.60 -8.94
CA ILE A 62 1.08 0.95 -8.07
C ILE A 62 1.48 2.39 -8.42
N PHE A 63 1.25 3.34 -7.53
CA PHE A 63 1.53 4.76 -7.77
C PHE A 63 2.73 5.31 -6.97
N GLY A 64 3.31 4.50 -6.09
CA GLY A 64 4.46 4.88 -5.28
C GLY A 64 5.16 3.67 -4.66
N GLY A 65 6.41 3.85 -4.27
CA GLY A 65 7.20 2.80 -3.64
C GLY A 65 8.41 3.38 -2.91
N HIS A 66 8.80 2.74 -1.81
CA HIS A 66 10.04 3.02 -1.11
C HIS A 66 10.81 1.72 -0.92
N MET A 67 12.12 1.80 -1.01
CA MET A 67 13.00 0.66 -0.74
C MET A 67 13.42 0.72 0.73
N VAL A 68 13.20 -0.37 1.45
CA VAL A 68 13.84 -0.63 2.74
C VAL A 68 15.03 -1.58 2.54
N GLU A 69 15.98 -1.54 3.46
CA GLU A 69 17.18 -2.36 3.39
C GLU A 69 16.81 -3.86 3.33
N GLY A 70 17.42 -4.60 2.41
CA GLY A 70 17.10 -6.01 2.16
C GLY A 70 15.96 -6.27 1.16
N CYS A 71 15.32 -5.23 0.60
CA CYS A 71 14.36 -5.41 -0.49
C CYS A 71 15.03 -5.88 -1.80
N MET A 72 14.37 -6.80 -2.51
CA MET A 72 14.79 -7.23 -3.86
C MET A 72 14.18 -6.29 -4.91
N PRO A 73 14.99 -5.63 -5.76
CA PRO A 73 14.45 -4.83 -6.85
C PRO A 73 13.78 -5.75 -7.88
N VAL A 74 12.55 -5.42 -8.25
CA VAL A 74 11.87 -6.07 -9.36
C VAL A 74 12.12 -5.24 -10.61
N VAL A 75 12.75 -5.85 -11.62
CA VAL A 75 12.88 -5.27 -12.97
C VAL A 75 11.82 -5.94 -13.82
N ALA A 76 10.83 -5.17 -14.27
CA ALA A 76 9.72 -5.62 -15.10
C ALA A 76 9.75 -4.90 -16.45
#